data_AF-A0A4Q1IQL7-F1
#
_entry.id   AF-A0A4Q1IQL7-F1
#
_cell.length_a   1.000
_cell.length_b   1.000
_cell.length_c   1.000
_cell.angle_alpha   90.00
_cell.angle_beta   90.00
_cell.angle_gamma   90.00
#
_symmetry.space_group_name_H-M   'P 1'
#
loop_
_entity.id
_entity.type
_entity.pdbx_description
1 polymer ?
#
loop_
_entity_poly.entity_id
_entity_poly.type
_entity_poly.pdbx_seq_one_letter_code
_entity_poly.pdbx_strand_id
1 'polypeptide(L)'
;KAKNSTCSPKEFSNGDTRKQLLARSRYLLYKAPSNWTESQYCRSKILFDQYPDIKIAFDLTQGLRNIFNTAKTIEVAYTKLAHWYKDVENTGFKAFNTIANTITLNYRSILNYFINRSTNASAESFNAKIKAFRAQFRGVRNVEFFLFRLTTIFA
;
A
#
# COMPACT_ATOMS: atom_id res chain seq x y z
N LYS A 1 34.28 28.26 -28.54
CA LYS A 1 33.94 28.06 -27.10
C LYS A 1 32.45 28.34 -26.93
N ALA A 2 31.62 27.29 -26.85
CA ALA A 2 30.19 27.45 -26.61
C ALA A 2 29.97 27.91 -25.16
N LYS A 3 29.15 28.96 -24.97
CA LYS A 3 28.76 29.46 -23.65
C LYS A 3 28.03 28.33 -22.91
N ASN A 4 28.54 27.92 -21.75
CA ASN A 4 27.78 27.14 -20.77
C ASN A 4 26.60 27.99 -20.29
N SER A 5 25.50 27.97 -21.04
CA SER A 5 24.22 28.48 -20.56
C SER A 5 23.74 27.57 -19.43
N THR A 6 23.89 28.04 -18.19
CA THR A 6 23.36 27.41 -16.99
C THR A 6 21.83 27.30 -17.13
N CYS A 7 21.36 26.12 -17.52
CA CYS A 7 19.92 25.82 -17.56
C CYS A 7 19.43 25.60 -16.13
N SER A 8 18.92 26.65 -15.49
CA SER A 8 18.26 26.53 -14.19
C SER A 8 16.98 25.72 -14.35
N PRO A 9 16.76 24.68 -13.53
CA PRO A 9 15.55 23.86 -13.63
C PRO A 9 14.31 24.69 -13.31
N LYS A 10 13.20 24.45 -14.03
CA LYS A 10 11.90 25.07 -13.70
C LYS A 10 11.41 24.52 -12.35
N GLU A 11 11.07 25.42 -11.45
CA GLU A 11 10.55 25.13 -10.11
C GLU A 11 9.04 25.38 -10.05
N PHE A 12 8.34 24.62 -9.21
CA PHE A 12 6.93 24.84 -8.91
C PHE A 12 6.76 25.85 -7.76
N SER A 13 5.51 26.22 -7.46
CA SER A 13 5.17 27.18 -6.40
C SER A 13 5.66 26.79 -5.00
N ASN A 14 5.98 25.52 -4.77
CA ASN A 14 6.55 25.02 -3.53
C ASN A 14 8.10 24.92 -3.54
N GLY A 15 8.76 25.44 -4.58
CA GLY A 15 10.23 25.41 -4.76
C GLY A 15 10.79 24.05 -5.17
N ASP A 16 9.95 23.05 -5.45
CA ASP A 16 10.42 21.76 -5.96
C ASP A 16 10.64 21.85 -7.48
N THR A 17 11.74 21.27 -7.95
CA THR A 17 11.89 20.87 -9.36
C THR A 17 11.00 19.65 -9.67
N ARG A 18 10.77 19.36 -10.95
CA ARG A 18 10.03 18.15 -11.39
C ARG A 18 10.53 16.84 -10.77
N LYS A 19 11.85 16.66 -10.65
CA LYS A 19 12.45 15.46 -10.03
C LYS A 19 12.20 15.42 -8.52
N GLN A 20 12.37 16.57 -7.84
CA GLN A 20 12.11 16.67 -6.40
C GLN A 20 10.63 16.44 -6.08
N LEU A 21 9.71 16.98 -6.89
CA LEU A 21 8.27 16.77 -6.72
C LEU A 21 7.93 15.27 -6.71
N LEU A 22 8.40 14.51 -7.70
CA LEU A 22 8.16 13.06 -7.77
C LEU A 22 8.80 12.30 -6.60
N ALA A 23 10.08 12.57 -6.30
CA ALA A 23 10.80 11.87 -5.24
C ALA A 23 10.21 12.14 -3.85
N ARG A 24 9.92 13.41 -3.54
CA ARG A 24 9.40 13.84 -2.24
C ARG A 24 7.92 13.50 -2.05
N SER A 25 7.17 13.34 -3.14
CA SER A 25 5.76 12.93 -3.07
C SER A 25 5.57 11.43 -2.86
N ARG A 26 6.59 10.59 -3.05
CA ARG A 26 6.44 9.13 -2.98
C ARG A 26 5.72 8.66 -1.70
N TYR A 27 6.10 9.18 -0.54
CA TYR A 27 5.56 8.70 0.75
C TYR A 27 4.16 9.19 1.06
N LEU A 28 3.73 10.35 0.54
CA LEU A 28 2.37 10.83 0.80
C LEU A 28 1.33 9.98 0.06
N LEU A 29 1.69 9.39 -1.09
CA LEU A 29 0.82 8.50 -1.86
C LEU A 29 0.41 7.23 -1.09
N TYR A 30 1.15 6.84 -0.06
CA TYR A 30 0.82 5.66 0.76
C TYR A 30 -0.08 5.98 1.96
N LYS A 31 -0.27 7.26 2.28
CA LYS A 31 -1.02 7.72 3.45
C LYS A 31 -2.45 8.07 3.08
N ALA A 32 -3.35 8.03 4.06
CA ALA A 32 -4.65 8.66 3.93
C ALA A 32 -4.47 10.19 3.89
N PRO A 33 -5.26 10.93 3.09
CA PRO A 33 -5.19 12.40 3.04
C PRO A 33 -5.36 13.07 4.41
N SER A 34 -6.15 12.48 5.31
CA SER A 34 -6.33 12.95 6.69
C SER A 34 -5.05 12.96 7.52
N ASN A 35 -4.03 12.19 7.10
CA ASN A 35 -2.76 12.04 7.80
C ASN A 35 -1.63 12.80 7.10
N TRP A 36 -1.96 13.68 6.16
CA TRP A 36 -0.98 14.53 5.49
C TRP A 36 -0.64 15.75 6.33
N THR A 37 0.63 16.13 6.30
CA THR A 37 1.07 17.45 6.76
C THR A 37 0.62 18.52 5.77
N GLU A 38 0.54 19.78 6.21
CA GLU A 38 0.21 20.90 5.31
C GLU A 38 1.14 20.94 4.08
N SER A 39 2.43 20.71 4.29
CA SER A 39 3.41 20.63 3.20
C SER A 39 3.17 19.45 2.24
N GLN A 40 2.60 18.34 2.70
CA GLN A 40 2.21 17.22 1.85
C GLN A 40 0.93 17.55 1.08
N TYR A 41 -0.01 18.27 1.69
CA TYR A 41 -1.23 18.71 1.03
C TYR A 41 -0.95 19.70 -0.10
N CYS A 42 -0.13 20.73 0.15
CA CYS A 42 0.29 21.66 -0.90
C CYS A 42 1.03 20.93 -2.05
N ARG A 43 1.90 19.97 -1.70
CA ARG A 43 2.64 19.19 -2.70
C ARG A 43 1.74 18.26 -3.51
N SER A 44 0.74 17.63 -2.88
CA SER A 44 -0.16 16.71 -3.57
C SER A 44 -1.02 17.44 -4.60
N LYS A 45 -1.45 18.68 -4.32
CA LYS A 45 -2.13 19.54 -5.30
C LYS A 45 -1.30 19.72 -6.57
N ILE A 46 -0.02 20.10 -6.42
CA ILE A 46 0.90 20.29 -7.56
C ILE A 46 1.12 18.96 -8.28
N LEU A 47 1.36 17.88 -7.53
CA LEU A 47 1.59 16.56 -8.12
C LEU A 47 0.41 16.10 -8.98
N PHE A 48 -0.81 16.22 -8.46
CA PHE A 48 -2.00 15.72 -9.13
C PHE A 48 -2.43 16.57 -10.31
N ASP A 49 -2.17 17.87 -10.27
CA ASP A 49 -2.33 18.77 -11.42
C ASP A 49 -1.36 18.38 -12.55
N GLN A 50 -0.10 18.13 -12.21
CA GLN A 50 0.94 17.80 -13.19
C GLN A 50 0.87 16.34 -13.69
N TYR A 51 0.30 15.44 -12.88
CA TYR A 51 0.20 14.01 -13.18
C TYR A 51 -1.18 13.46 -12.79
N PRO A 52 -2.22 13.71 -13.62
CA PRO A 52 -3.58 13.25 -13.36
C PRO A 52 -3.68 11.72 -13.18
N ASP A 53 -2.90 10.95 -13.93
CA ASP A 53 -2.89 9.49 -13.82
C ASP A 53 -2.47 9.01 -12.42
N ILE A 54 -1.54 9.72 -11.77
CA ILE A 54 -1.13 9.43 -10.39
C ILE A 54 -2.29 9.73 -9.43
N LYS A 55 -3.09 10.78 -9.70
CA LYS A 55 -4.29 11.07 -8.90
C LYS A 55 -5.31 9.96 -9.00
N ILE A 56 -5.60 9.50 -10.22
CA ILE A 56 -6.54 8.40 -10.46
C ILE A 56 -6.06 7.13 -9.73
N ALA A 57 -4.79 6.77 -9.88
CA ALA A 57 -4.21 5.61 -9.20
C ALA A 57 -4.24 5.76 -7.67
N PHE A 58 -3.97 6.96 -7.15
CA PHE A 58 -4.07 7.28 -5.73
C PHE A 58 -5.50 7.10 -5.23
N ASP A 59 -6.50 7.60 -5.96
CA ASP A 59 -7.91 7.49 -5.59
C ASP A 59 -8.39 6.04 -5.57
N LEU A 60 -8.01 5.23 -6.55
CA LEU A 60 -8.31 3.79 -6.54
C LEU A 60 -7.71 3.10 -5.30
N THR A 61 -6.47 3.47 -4.95
CA THR A 61 -5.78 2.93 -3.76
C THR A 61 -6.49 3.33 -2.47
N GLN A 62 -6.88 4.61 -2.34
CA GLN A 62 -7.61 5.10 -1.17
C GLN A 62 -9.04 4.55 -1.11
N GLY A 63 -9.69 4.36 -2.25
CA GLY A 63 -11.00 3.72 -2.37
C GLY A 63 -10.96 2.33 -1.78
N LEU A 64 -10.01 1.49 -2.21
CA LEU A 64 -9.84 0.14 -1.66
C LEU A 64 -9.56 0.18 -0.15
N ARG A 65 -8.64 1.05 0.31
CA ARG A 65 -8.37 1.26 1.75
C ARG A 65 -9.66 1.60 2.51
N ASN A 66 -10.49 2.49 1.96
CA ASN A 66 -11.72 2.93 2.60
C ASN A 66 -12.74 1.79 2.74
N ILE A 67 -12.83 0.88 1.76
CA ILE A 67 -13.68 -0.31 1.84
C ILE A 67 -13.30 -1.15 3.06
N PHE A 68 -12.01 -1.51 3.17
CA PHE A 68 -11.53 -2.32 4.29
C PHE A 68 -11.69 -1.62 5.64
N ASN A 69 -11.53 -0.29 5.69
CA ASN A 69 -11.66 0.46 6.93
C ASN A 69 -13.12 0.68 7.37
N THR A 70 -14.07 0.85 6.44
CA THR A 70 -15.43 1.32 6.76
C THR A 70 -16.53 0.29 6.61
N ALA A 71 -16.35 -0.73 5.77
CA ALA A 71 -17.36 -1.78 5.63
C ALA A 71 -17.42 -2.62 6.90
N LYS A 72 -18.65 -2.78 7.43
CA LYS A 72 -18.92 -3.50 8.69
C LYS A 72 -19.49 -4.91 8.48
N THR A 73 -20.01 -5.20 7.29
CA THR A 73 -20.60 -6.49 6.95
C THR A 73 -20.14 -6.95 5.57
N ILE A 74 -20.32 -8.24 5.28
CA ILE A 74 -19.97 -8.84 4.00
C ILE A 74 -20.73 -8.17 2.85
N GLU A 75 -22.03 -7.91 3.01
CA GLU A 75 -22.90 -7.38 1.95
C GLU A 75 -22.49 -5.96 1.55
N VAL A 76 -22.13 -5.14 2.55
CA VAL A 76 -21.62 -3.78 2.31
C VAL A 76 -20.25 -3.84 1.63
N ALA A 77 -19.36 -4.72 2.06
CA ALA A 77 -18.05 -4.90 1.44
C ALA A 77 -18.18 -5.39 -0.01
N TYR A 78 -19.06 -6.37 -0.25
CA TYR A 78 -19.38 -6.91 -1.57
C TYR A 78 -19.78 -5.78 -2.54
N THR A 79 -20.80 -5.01 -2.14
CA THR A 79 -21.35 -3.93 -2.97
C THR A 79 -20.28 -2.87 -3.28
N LYS A 80 -19.50 -2.47 -2.26
CA LYS A 80 -18.43 -1.49 -2.45
C LYS A 80 -17.29 -2.01 -3.33
N LEU A 81 -16.91 -3.30 -3.21
CA LEU A 81 -15.90 -3.91 -4.06
C LEU A 81 -16.38 -3.99 -5.51
N ALA A 82 -17.65 -4.29 -5.75
CA ALA A 82 -18.23 -4.29 -7.10
C ALA A 82 -18.13 -2.90 -7.76
N HIS A 83 -18.45 -1.83 -7.02
CA HIS A 83 -18.27 -0.47 -7.52
C HIS A 83 -16.79 -0.15 -7.80
N TRP A 84 -15.90 -0.53 -6.87
CA TRP A 84 -14.46 -0.33 -7.06
C TRP A 84 -13.91 -1.08 -8.28
N TYR A 85 -14.40 -2.28 -8.59
CA TYR A 85 -14.02 -2.99 -9.82
C TYR A 85 -14.42 -2.24 -11.08
N LYS A 86 -15.64 -1.70 -11.11
CA LYS A 86 -16.11 -0.86 -12.22
C LYS A 86 -15.21 0.36 -12.40
N ASP A 87 -14.83 1.01 -11.30
CA ASP A 87 -13.92 2.15 -11.34
C ASP A 87 -12.55 1.73 -11.90
N VAL A 88 -11.98 0.62 -11.43
CA VAL A 88 -10.71 0.06 -11.93
C VAL A 88 -10.77 -0.22 -13.43
N GLU A 89 -11.81 -0.90 -13.90
CA GLU A 89 -11.99 -1.26 -15.31
C GLU A 89 -12.03 0.00 -16.20
N ASN A 90 -12.75 1.04 -15.78
CA ASN A 90 -12.86 2.30 -16.50
C ASN A 90 -11.51 3.04 -16.64
N THR A 91 -10.54 2.81 -15.74
CA THR A 91 -9.22 3.46 -15.83
C THR A 91 -8.28 2.81 -16.84
N GLY A 92 -8.51 1.55 -17.23
CA GLY A 92 -7.60 0.80 -18.11
C GLY A 92 -6.24 0.45 -17.50
N PHE A 93 -6.01 0.70 -16.20
CA PHE A 93 -4.74 0.38 -15.56
C PHE A 93 -4.55 -1.13 -15.37
N LYS A 94 -3.66 -1.72 -16.19
CA LYS A 94 -3.31 -3.15 -16.13
C LYS A 94 -2.91 -3.62 -14.71
N ALA A 95 -2.16 -2.80 -13.97
CA ALA A 95 -1.73 -3.14 -12.61
C ALA A 95 -2.92 -3.29 -11.65
N PHE A 96 -3.91 -2.39 -11.73
CA PHE A 96 -5.11 -2.49 -10.91
C PHE A 96 -6.03 -3.62 -11.37
N ASN A 97 -6.12 -3.90 -12.67
CA ASN A 97 -6.84 -5.08 -13.18
C ASN A 97 -6.26 -6.39 -12.62
N THR A 98 -4.93 -6.52 -12.53
CA THR A 98 -4.30 -7.70 -11.88
C THR A 98 -4.70 -7.82 -10.41
N ILE A 99 -4.75 -6.71 -9.68
CA ILE A 99 -5.22 -6.70 -8.29
C ILE A 99 -6.69 -7.10 -8.22
N ALA A 100 -7.55 -6.52 -9.07
CA ALA A 100 -8.97 -6.83 -9.12
C ALA A 100 -9.22 -8.32 -9.39
N ASN A 101 -8.51 -8.90 -10.35
CA ASN A 101 -8.55 -10.33 -10.65
C ASN A 101 -8.10 -11.17 -9.45
N THR A 102 -7.04 -10.76 -8.75
CA THR A 102 -6.56 -11.48 -7.56
C THR A 102 -7.59 -11.49 -6.44
N ILE A 103 -8.26 -10.34 -6.21
CA ILE A 103 -9.34 -10.24 -5.22
C ILE A 103 -10.53 -11.11 -5.65
N THR A 104 -10.88 -11.11 -6.93
CA THR A 104 -11.99 -11.91 -7.48
C THR A 104 -11.74 -13.42 -7.36
N LEU A 105 -10.51 -13.88 -7.61
CA LEU A 105 -10.15 -15.29 -7.44
C LEU A 105 -10.23 -15.74 -5.96
N ASN A 106 -9.98 -14.83 -5.02
CA ASN A 106 -9.95 -15.11 -3.59
C ASN A 106 -11.16 -14.54 -2.85
N TYR A 107 -12.24 -14.23 -3.58
CA TYR A 107 -13.28 -13.32 -3.13
C TYR A 107 -13.97 -13.78 -1.84
N ARG A 108 -14.29 -15.07 -1.71
CA ARG A 108 -14.86 -15.66 -0.49
C ARG A 108 -13.96 -15.46 0.72
N SER A 109 -12.67 -15.75 0.59
CA SER A 109 -11.71 -15.61 1.69
C SER A 109 -11.52 -14.14 2.09
N ILE A 110 -11.54 -13.24 1.12
CA ILE A 110 -11.42 -11.79 1.36
C ILE A 110 -12.68 -11.26 2.03
N LEU A 111 -13.87 -11.68 1.61
CA LEU A 111 -15.11 -11.25 2.25
C LEU A 111 -15.24 -11.76 3.69
N ASN A 112 -14.71 -12.95 4.00
CA ASN A 112 -14.68 -13.46 5.38
C ASN A 112 -13.94 -12.53 6.35
N TYR A 113 -13.03 -11.68 5.87
CA TYR A 113 -12.43 -10.61 6.68
C TYR A 113 -13.51 -9.75 7.33
N PHE A 114 -14.62 -9.45 6.67
CA PHE A 114 -15.64 -8.54 7.18
C PHE A 114 -16.58 -9.16 8.23
N ILE A 115 -16.40 -10.44 8.58
CA ILE A 115 -17.15 -11.10 9.67
C ILE A 115 -16.54 -10.68 11.02
N ASN A 116 -15.28 -11.06 11.24
CA ASN A 116 -14.58 -10.86 12.52
C ASN A 116 -13.45 -9.83 12.45
N ARG A 117 -13.12 -9.35 11.24
CA ARG A 117 -11.98 -8.44 10.96
C ARG A 117 -10.66 -8.94 11.51
N SER A 118 -10.54 -10.25 11.67
CA SER A 118 -9.32 -10.91 12.12
C SER A 118 -8.22 -10.69 11.08
N THR A 119 -7.09 -10.15 11.53
CA THR A 119 -5.91 -9.95 10.70
C THR A 119 -4.89 -11.04 10.98
N ASN A 120 -4.09 -11.38 9.98
CA ASN A 120 -2.98 -12.33 10.13
C ASN A 120 -1.78 -11.72 10.88
N ALA A 121 -1.91 -10.51 11.44
CA ALA A 121 -0.83 -9.74 12.04
C ALA A 121 -0.14 -10.49 13.20
N SER A 122 -0.91 -11.21 14.03
CA SER A 122 -0.35 -12.04 15.11
C SER A 122 0.50 -13.19 14.55
N ALA A 123 0.04 -13.86 13.50
CA ALA A 123 0.79 -14.92 12.84
C ALA A 123 2.01 -14.37 12.09
N GLU A 124 1.92 -13.20 11.47
CA GLU A 124 3.04 -12.51 10.82
C GLU A 124 4.12 -12.11 11.84
N SER A 125 3.71 -11.55 12.98
CA SER A 125 4.61 -11.22 14.10
C SER A 125 5.29 -12.46 14.65
N PHE A 126 4.53 -13.55 14.82
CA PHE A 126 5.09 -14.83 15.24
C PHE A 126 6.07 -15.40 14.21
N ASN A 127 5.73 -15.37 12.92
CA ASN A 127 6.62 -15.77 11.83
C ASN A 127 7.91 -14.93 11.79
N ALA A 128 7.83 -13.63 12.11
CA ALA A 128 9.00 -12.78 12.24
C ALA A 128 9.89 -13.21 13.42
N LYS A 129 9.30 -13.52 14.59
CA LYS A 129 10.02 -14.07 15.75
C LYS A 129 10.72 -15.39 15.42
N ILE A 130 10.03 -16.31 14.73
CA ILE A 130 10.60 -17.58 14.28
C ILE A 130 11.78 -17.35 13.32
N LYS A 131 11.61 -16.46 12.34
CA LYS A 131 12.68 -16.13 11.38
C LYS A 131 13.90 -15.55 12.08
N ALA A 132 13.71 -14.63 13.03
CA ALA A 132 14.78 -14.05 13.83
C ALA A 132 15.48 -15.09 14.69
N PHE A 133 14.71 -15.95 15.37
CA PHE A 133 15.22 -17.05 16.18
C PHE A 133 16.07 -18.01 15.32
N ARG A 134 15.54 -18.46 14.19
CA ARG A 134 16.27 -19.32 13.24
C ARG A 134 17.57 -18.68 12.71
N ALA A 135 17.57 -17.38 12.47
CA ALA A 135 18.74 -16.66 11.99
C ALA A 135 19.88 -16.65 13.02
N GLN A 136 19.57 -16.56 14.32
CA GLN A 136 20.58 -16.64 15.39
C GLN A 136 21.32 -17.98 15.39
N PHE A 137 20.62 -19.08 15.07
CA PHE A 137 21.21 -20.42 15.02
C PHE A 137 21.77 -20.80 13.64
N ARG A 138 21.82 -19.85 12.69
CA ARG A 138 22.28 -20.04 11.30
C ARG A 138 21.59 -21.22 10.60
N GLY A 139 20.29 -21.42 10.88
CA GLY A 139 19.48 -22.50 10.34
C GLY A 139 18.98 -23.47 11.39
N VAL A 140 18.48 -24.62 10.94
CA VAL A 140 17.91 -25.68 11.79
C VAL A 140 18.64 -26.97 11.48
N ARG A 141 19.48 -27.45 12.41
CA ARG A 141 20.19 -28.73 12.30
C ARG A 141 19.38 -29.91 12.84
N ASN A 142 18.63 -29.68 13.92
CA ASN A 142 17.75 -30.67 14.54
C ASN A 142 16.37 -30.02 14.70
N VAL A 143 15.38 -30.56 13.97
CA VAL A 143 14.01 -30.02 13.94
C VAL A 143 13.31 -30.21 15.28
N GLU A 144 13.47 -31.37 15.92
CA GLU A 144 12.85 -31.68 17.20
C GLU A 144 13.33 -30.73 18.30
N PHE A 145 14.65 -30.52 18.39
CA PHE A 145 15.22 -29.58 19.35
C PHE A 145 14.86 -28.12 19.04
N PHE A 146 14.72 -27.77 17.76
CA PHE A 146 14.25 -26.44 17.37
C PHE A 146 12.79 -26.20 17.80
N LEU A 147 11.90 -27.17 17.56
CA LEU A 147 10.50 -27.10 18.00
C LEU A 147 10.39 -27.03 19.52
N PHE A 148 11.15 -27.86 20.25
CA PHE A 148 11.22 -27.82 21.72
C PHE A 148 11.57 -26.42 22.23
N ARG A 149 12.56 -25.75 21.65
CA ARG A 149 12.92 -24.38 22.07
C ARG A 149 11.91 -23.34 21.65
N LEU A 150 11.28 -23.51 20.49
CA LEU A 150 10.27 -22.60 19.98
C LEU A 150 9.06 -22.58 20.92
N THR A 151 8.61 -23.75 21.37
CA THR A 151 7.51 -23.88 22.34
C THR A 151 7.91 -23.33 23.71
N THR A 152 9.11 -23.59 24.20
CA THR A 152 9.53 -23.13 25.55
C THR A 152 9.74 -21.61 25.63
N ILE A 153 10.04 -20.93 24.52
CA ILE A 153 10.37 -19.49 24.52
C ILE A 153 9.17 -18.63 24.08
N PHE A 154 8.32 -19.14 23.19
CA PHE A 154 7.28 -18.34 22.53
C PHE A 154 5.85 -18.85 22.72
N ALA A 155 5.62 -20.00 23.37
CA ALA A 155 4.31 -20.49 23.78
C ALA A 155 4.13 -20.33 25.30
#